data_AF-A0A5X4USR4-F1
#
_entry.id   AF-A0A5X4USR4-F1
#
_cell.length_a   1.000
_cell.length_b   1.000
_cell.length_c   1.000
_cell.angle_alpha   90.00
_cell.angle_beta   90.00
_cell.angle_gamma   90.00
#
_symmetry.space_group_name_H-M   'P 1'
#
loop_
_entity.id
_entity.type
_entity.pdbx_description
1 polymer ?
#
loop_
_entity_poly.entity_id
_entity_poly.type
_entity_poly.pdbx_seq_one_letter_code
_entity_poly.pdbx_strand_id
1 'polypeptide(L)'
;TSQTLAAGYTVADVNRALMKDFEAKGATEGLTPEMPATVFPRGRVLFGMTRHLMDNVAGQCGATWQFVDGQRQMVANNEYVHDAIVLNSATGLIGMPQQTIGNGVNVRALINPNIRVNGLIQLDQASVYRTALSNNDIAMAGGRITDQNTDGNITLSGTTAQPASIATDGVYVVKGIMYTGDTRGQAWYMDMMCFARGASDIPSQSAMNRGA
;
A
#
# COMPACT_ATOMS: atom_id res chain seq x y z
N THR A 1 16.68 18.82 -8.23
CA THR A 1 16.37 20.13 -7.63
C THR A 1 17.61 20.86 -7.18
N SER A 2 17.69 22.17 -7.46
CA SER A 2 18.63 23.10 -6.83
C SER A 2 17.90 24.43 -6.60
N GLN A 3 17.47 24.70 -5.36
CA GLN A 3 16.73 25.92 -5.01
C GLN A 3 16.91 26.25 -3.53
N THR A 4 16.89 27.53 -3.18
CA THR A 4 16.90 27.99 -1.78
C THR A 4 15.53 28.53 -1.40
N LEU A 5 15.02 28.09 -0.25
CA LEU A 5 13.82 28.63 0.40
C LEU A 5 14.24 29.59 1.51
N ALA A 6 13.58 30.74 1.57
CA ALA A 6 13.80 31.74 2.61
C ALA A 6 13.32 31.23 4.00
N ALA A 7 13.72 31.92 5.06
CA ALA A 7 13.17 31.68 6.39
C ALA A 7 11.65 31.92 6.38
N GLY A 8 10.91 31.15 7.18
CA GLY A 8 9.45 31.19 7.20
C GLY A 8 8.78 30.29 6.17
N TYR A 9 9.52 29.39 5.51
CA TYR A 9 8.94 28.44 4.57
C TYR A 9 8.11 27.36 5.30
N THR A 10 7.16 26.77 4.57
CA THR A 10 6.32 25.66 5.03
C THR A 10 6.61 24.37 4.24
N VAL A 11 6.09 23.23 4.69
CA VAL A 11 6.16 21.96 3.94
C VAL A 11 5.52 22.11 2.55
N ALA A 12 4.42 22.86 2.46
CA ALA A 12 3.75 23.17 1.20
C ALA A 12 4.65 23.94 0.21
N ASP A 13 5.52 24.84 0.71
CA ASP A 13 6.47 25.55 -0.15
C ASP A 13 7.58 24.63 -0.65
N VAL A 14 8.02 23.66 0.17
CA VAL A 14 8.95 22.60 -0.28
C VAL A 14 8.30 21.78 -1.37
N ASN A 15 7.09 21.28 -1.15
CA ASN A 15 6.34 20.51 -2.15
C ASN A 15 6.19 21.29 -3.48
N ARG A 16 5.77 22.55 -3.41
CA ARG A 16 5.61 23.41 -4.60
C ARG A 16 6.94 23.62 -5.33
N ALA A 17 8.04 23.76 -4.61
CA ALA A 17 9.37 23.87 -5.23
C ALA A 17 9.77 22.57 -5.95
N LEU A 18 9.49 21.41 -5.36
CA LEU A 18 9.78 20.10 -5.96
C LEU A 18 8.87 19.78 -7.16
N MET A 19 7.59 20.17 -7.11
CA MET A 19 6.64 19.95 -8.21
C MET A 19 7.08 20.59 -9.52
N LYS A 20 7.80 21.72 -9.49
CA LYS A 20 8.34 22.35 -10.70
C LYS A 20 9.25 21.43 -11.52
N ASP A 21 10.05 20.60 -10.84
CA ASP A 21 10.92 19.63 -11.52
C ASP A 21 10.07 18.53 -12.21
N PHE A 22 8.94 18.14 -11.62
CA PHE A 22 8.03 17.13 -12.16
C PHE A 22 7.16 17.69 -13.31
N GLU A 23 6.67 18.92 -13.16
CA GLU A 23 5.92 19.65 -14.20
C GLU A 23 6.77 19.86 -15.45
N ALA A 24 8.05 20.18 -15.29
CA ALA A 24 9.00 20.26 -16.40
C ALA A 24 9.19 18.93 -17.16
N LYS A 25 8.73 17.81 -16.58
CA LYS A 25 8.72 16.46 -17.18
C LYS A 25 7.30 15.98 -17.53
N GLY A 26 6.30 16.87 -17.45
CA GLY A 26 4.91 16.59 -17.85
C GLY A 26 4.04 16.00 -16.74
N ALA A 27 4.53 15.90 -15.50
CA ALA A 27 3.74 15.42 -14.39
C ALA A 27 3.08 16.56 -13.60
N THR A 28 1.79 16.47 -13.33
CA THR A 28 1.03 17.49 -12.59
C THR A 28 0.81 17.10 -11.13
N GLU A 29 0.38 18.05 -10.29
CA GLU A 29 -0.01 17.75 -8.91
C GLU A 29 -1.38 17.05 -8.87
N GLY A 30 -1.43 15.87 -8.25
CA GLY A 30 -2.66 15.12 -8.02
C GLY A 30 -3.14 15.24 -6.58
N LEU A 31 -3.84 14.19 -6.09
CA LEU A 31 -4.24 14.09 -4.70
C LEU A 31 -3.04 14.36 -3.78
N THR A 32 -3.24 15.26 -2.81
CA THR A 32 -2.20 15.66 -1.86
C THR A 32 -2.87 15.82 -0.51
N PRO A 33 -2.37 15.18 0.56
CA PRO A 33 -2.96 15.28 1.88
C PRO A 33 -2.74 16.69 2.45
N GLU A 34 -3.46 17.01 3.51
CA GLU A 34 -3.22 18.24 4.25
C GLU A 34 -1.78 18.26 4.79
N MET A 35 -1.01 19.27 4.38
CA MET A 35 0.39 19.40 4.80
C MET A 35 0.48 20.13 6.14
N PRO A 36 1.44 19.77 7.01
CA PRO A 36 1.64 20.46 8.27
C PRO A 36 1.84 21.97 8.08
N ALA A 37 1.08 22.78 8.84
CA ALA A 37 1.19 24.24 8.84
C ALA A 37 2.46 24.77 9.54
N THR A 38 3.37 23.88 9.93
CA THR A 38 4.63 24.22 10.60
C THR A 38 5.45 25.19 9.75
N VAL A 39 5.75 26.35 10.33
CA VAL A 39 6.60 27.37 9.72
C VAL A 39 8.03 27.19 10.22
N PHE A 40 8.98 27.00 9.31
CA PHE A 40 10.38 26.79 9.68
C PHE A 40 11.12 28.12 9.83
N PRO A 41 11.77 28.39 10.98
CA PRO A 41 12.32 29.71 11.30
C PRO A 41 13.61 30.04 10.55
N ARG A 42 14.28 29.06 9.94
CA ARG A 42 15.52 29.23 9.18
C ARG A 42 15.29 28.88 7.72
N GLY A 43 15.97 29.57 6.81
CA GLY A 43 15.97 29.19 5.39
C GLY A 43 16.58 27.82 5.17
N ARG A 44 16.25 27.18 4.05
CA ARG A 44 16.74 25.85 3.69
C ARG A 44 17.16 25.81 2.22
N VAL A 45 18.31 25.20 1.97
CA VAL A 45 18.77 24.88 0.61
C VAL A 45 18.28 23.49 0.25
N LEU A 46 17.60 23.36 -0.89
CA LEU A 46 17.18 22.10 -1.50
C LEU A 46 18.15 21.76 -2.61
N PHE A 47 18.88 20.65 -2.45
CA PHE A 47 19.83 20.17 -3.45
C PHE A 47 19.80 18.65 -3.52
N GLY A 48 19.78 18.10 -4.74
CA GLY A 48 19.83 16.66 -5.00
C GLY A 48 18.66 16.14 -5.82
N MET A 49 18.39 14.84 -5.69
CA MET A 49 17.32 14.17 -6.44
C MET A 49 15.95 14.54 -5.88
N THR A 50 15.08 15.07 -6.75
CA THR A 50 13.73 15.54 -6.41
C THR A 50 12.92 14.44 -5.72
N ARG A 51 13.06 13.18 -6.17
CA ARG A 51 12.41 12.02 -5.54
C ARG A 51 12.76 11.87 -4.06
N HIS A 52 14.04 11.97 -3.68
CA HIS A 52 14.46 11.82 -2.28
C HIS A 52 13.97 13.00 -1.42
N LEU A 53 13.94 14.20 -1.99
CA LEU A 53 13.36 15.35 -1.30
C LEU A 53 11.85 15.19 -1.14
N MET A 54 11.16 14.60 -2.11
CA MET A 54 9.73 14.30 -2.04
C MET A 54 9.43 13.19 -1.02
N ASP A 55 10.29 12.19 -0.88
CA ASP A 55 10.19 11.18 0.20
C ASP A 55 10.20 11.83 1.59
N ASN A 56 11.02 12.87 1.77
CA ASN A 56 11.04 13.63 3.03
C ASN A 56 9.74 14.42 3.24
N VAL A 57 9.19 15.04 2.19
CA VAL A 57 7.89 15.74 2.26
C VAL A 57 6.78 14.76 2.62
N ALA A 58 6.72 13.61 1.95
CA ALA A 58 5.74 12.57 2.21
C ALA A 58 5.87 12.04 3.66
N GLY A 59 7.10 11.81 4.14
CA GLY A 59 7.36 11.43 5.53
C GLY A 59 6.87 12.45 6.55
N GLN A 60 7.01 13.76 6.28
CA GLN A 60 6.48 14.82 7.15
C GLN A 60 4.94 14.87 7.15
N CYS A 61 4.30 14.43 6.07
CA CYS A 61 2.85 14.34 5.96
C CYS A 61 2.30 12.99 6.43
N GLY A 62 3.15 12.06 6.89
CA GLY A 62 2.72 10.69 7.22
C GLY A 62 2.09 9.98 6.01
N ALA A 63 2.64 10.21 4.81
CA ALA A 63 2.07 9.82 3.54
C ALA A 63 3.07 9.03 2.69
N THR A 64 2.55 8.33 1.68
CA THR A 64 3.32 7.76 0.59
C THR A 64 2.95 8.45 -0.72
N TRP A 65 3.85 8.45 -1.70
CA TRP A 65 3.60 9.11 -2.97
C TRP A 65 4.03 8.24 -4.16
N GLN A 66 3.37 8.44 -5.29
CA GLN A 66 3.58 7.71 -6.54
C GLN A 66 3.13 8.56 -7.72
N PHE A 67 3.54 8.16 -8.93
CA PHE A 67 2.99 8.72 -10.16
C PHE A 67 1.84 7.85 -10.66
N VAL A 68 0.67 8.45 -10.87
CA VAL A 68 -0.52 7.79 -11.41
C VAL A 68 -1.13 8.70 -12.46
N ASP A 69 -1.36 8.19 -13.67
CA ASP A 69 -1.97 8.94 -14.78
C ASP A 69 -1.29 10.28 -15.10
N GLY A 70 0.04 10.33 -14.98
CA GLY A 70 0.80 11.57 -15.19
C GLY A 70 0.65 12.60 -14.06
N GLN A 71 0.11 12.20 -12.92
CA GLN A 71 0.00 13.05 -11.73
C GLN A 71 0.84 12.48 -10.59
N ARG A 72 1.52 13.36 -9.84
CA ARG A 72 2.10 13.00 -8.55
C ARG A 72 0.98 12.94 -7.53
N GLN A 73 0.59 11.72 -7.16
CA GLN A 73 -0.38 11.47 -6.09
C GLN A 73 0.38 11.20 -4.79
N MET A 74 -0.07 11.83 -3.71
CA MET A 74 0.39 11.61 -2.35
C MET A 74 -0.83 11.26 -1.51
N VAL A 75 -0.74 10.17 -0.76
CA VAL A 75 -1.85 9.59 0.01
C VAL A 75 -1.36 9.42 1.43
N ALA A 76 -2.08 10.01 2.40
CA ALA A 76 -1.78 9.79 3.80
C ALA A 76 -1.94 8.31 4.16
N ASN A 77 -1.14 7.79 5.08
CA ASN A 77 -1.15 6.37 5.42
C ASN A 77 -2.50 5.85 5.94
N ASN A 78 -3.35 6.75 6.44
CA ASN A 78 -4.68 6.45 6.96
C ASN A 78 -5.81 6.76 5.96
N GLU A 79 -5.47 7.29 4.78
CA GLU A 79 -6.42 7.60 3.72
C GLU A 79 -6.32 6.58 2.59
N TYR A 80 -7.40 6.47 1.82
CA TYR A 80 -7.50 5.53 0.72
C TYR A 80 -7.86 6.27 -0.57
N VAL A 81 -7.32 5.77 -1.68
CA VAL A 81 -7.52 6.40 -3.00
C VAL A 81 -8.97 6.30 -3.47
N HIS A 82 -9.69 5.26 -3.05
CA HIS A 82 -11.10 5.04 -3.37
C HIS A 82 -11.76 4.13 -2.32
N ASP A 83 -13.10 4.14 -2.30
CA ASP A 83 -13.92 3.27 -1.47
C ASP A 83 -13.78 1.79 -1.82
N ALA A 84 -14.22 0.91 -0.92
CA ALA A 84 -14.08 -0.52 -1.07
C ALA A 84 -14.81 -1.04 -2.33
N ILE A 85 -14.05 -1.59 -3.27
CA ILE A 85 -14.59 -2.25 -4.47
C ILE A 85 -14.86 -3.72 -4.15
N VAL A 86 -16.12 -4.13 -4.25
CA VAL A 86 -16.52 -5.52 -3.99
C VAL A 86 -16.01 -6.44 -5.09
N LEU A 87 -15.22 -7.44 -4.69
CA LEU A 87 -14.58 -8.39 -5.59
C LEU A 87 -15.03 -9.83 -5.27
N ASN A 88 -15.75 -10.43 -6.21
CA ASN A 88 -16.29 -11.79 -6.15
C ASN A 88 -16.31 -12.40 -7.56
N SER A 89 -16.78 -13.65 -7.70
CA SER A 89 -16.80 -14.35 -8.99
C SER A 89 -17.62 -13.64 -10.08
N ALA A 90 -18.63 -12.85 -9.72
CA ALA A 90 -19.42 -12.05 -10.65
C ALA A 90 -18.76 -10.70 -11.00
N THR A 91 -17.92 -10.15 -10.12
CA THR A 91 -17.22 -8.87 -10.34
C THR A 91 -15.76 -9.02 -10.80
N GLY A 92 -15.37 -10.24 -11.18
CA GLY A 92 -14.09 -10.50 -11.86
C GLY A 92 -13.01 -11.14 -10.99
N LEU A 93 -13.32 -11.59 -9.77
CA LEU A 93 -12.40 -12.41 -8.97
C LEU A 93 -12.13 -13.73 -9.68
N ILE A 94 -10.85 -14.10 -9.78
CA ILE A 94 -10.42 -15.37 -10.38
C ILE A 94 -9.78 -16.23 -9.31
N GLY A 95 -10.33 -17.42 -9.11
CA GLY A 95 -9.90 -18.33 -8.06
C GLY A 95 -10.24 -17.82 -6.66
N MET A 96 -9.59 -18.41 -5.64
CA MET A 96 -9.77 -18.02 -4.25
C MET A 96 -8.58 -17.18 -3.77
N PRO A 97 -8.82 -16.04 -3.09
CA PRO A 97 -7.75 -15.27 -2.44
C PRO A 97 -6.91 -16.16 -1.52
N GLN A 98 -5.59 -15.99 -1.55
CA GLN A 98 -4.65 -16.83 -0.80
C GLN A 98 -3.95 -15.98 0.26
N GLN A 99 -4.15 -16.30 1.54
CA GLN A 99 -3.34 -15.74 2.62
C GLN A 99 -1.89 -16.20 2.46
N THR A 100 -0.93 -15.33 2.71
CA THR A 100 0.50 -15.64 2.64
C THR A 100 1.19 -15.42 3.98
N ILE A 101 2.39 -15.98 4.14
CA ILE A 101 3.26 -15.70 5.29
C ILE A 101 3.97 -14.37 5.02
N GLY A 102 3.68 -13.35 5.84
CA GLY A 102 4.32 -12.04 5.81
C GLY A 102 4.04 -11.14 4.59
N ASN A 103 3.15 -11.52 3.66
CA ASN A 103 2.86 -10.74 2.44
C ASN A 103 1.37 -10.44 2.22
N GLY A 104 0.53 -10.47 3.25
CA GLY A 104 -0.90 -10.21 3.10
C GLY A 104 -1.69 -11.35 2.46
N VAL A 105 -2.77 -10.98 1.78
CA VAL A 105 -3.60 -11.84 0.93
C VAL A 105 -3.30 -11.53 -0.53
N ASN A 106 -2.90 -12.55 -1.29
CA ASN A 106 -2.77 -12.47 -2.74
C ASN A 106 -4.15 -12.66 -3.38
N VAL A 107 -4.50 -11.77 -4.31
CA VAL A 107 -5.79 -11.75 -4.99
C VAL A 107 -5.55 -11.66 -6.48
N ARG A 108 -6.22 -12.51 -7.27
CA ARG A 108 -6.19 -12.44 -8.73
C ARG A 108 -7.56 -12.04 -9.26
N ALA A 109 -7.60 -11.10 -10.19
CA ALA A 109 -8.83 -10.67 -10.84
C ALA A 109 -8.62 -10.35 -12.33
N LEU A 110 -9.73 -10.25 -13.06
CA LEU A 110 -9.77 -9.53 -14.33
C LEU A 110 -9.40 -8.07 -14.11
N ILE A 111 -8.84 -7.43 -15.14
CA ILE A 111 -8.45 -6.01 -15.08
C ILE A 111 -9.65 -5.14 -14.71
N ASN A 112 -9.53 -4.44 -13.58
CA ASN A 112 -10.49 -3.43 -13.16
C ASN A 112 -9.75 -2.09 -12.92
N PRO A 113 -9.85 -1.12 -13.85
CA PRO A 113 -9.16 0.16 -13.75
C PRO A 113 -9.54 1.02 -12.53
N ASN A 114 -10.67 0.71 -11.89
CA ASN A 114 -11.09 1.43 -10.69
C ASN A 114 -10.28 1.02 -9.46
N ILE A 115 -9.64 -0.16 -9.48
CA ILE A 115 -8.80 -0.62 -8.39
C ILE A 115 -7.40 0.00 -8.52
N ARG A 116 -6.96 0.73 -7.50
CA ARG A 116 -5.66 1.40 -7.45
C ARG A 116 -4.85 0.98 -6.23
N VAL A 117 -3.53 1.15 -6.31
CA VAL A 117 -2.64 1.00 -5.14
C VAL A 117 -3.04 2.02 -4.08
N ASN A 118 -3.04 1.60 -2.81
CA ASN A 118 -3.61 2.29 -1.65
C ASN A 118 -5.14 2.51 -1.72
N GLY A 119 -5.83 1.82 -2.64
CA GLY A 119 -7.29 1.71 -2.65
C GLY A 119 -7.80 0.53 -1.81
N LEU A 120 -9.11 0.50 -1.58
CA LEU A 120 -9.79 -0.55 -0.83
C LEU A 120 -10.47 -1.56 -1.75
N ILE A 121 -10.35 -2.85 -1.41
CA ILE A 121 -11.16 -3.93 -1.99
C ILE A 121 -11.91 -4.65 -0.87
N GLN A 122 -13.08 -5.21 -1.21
CA GLN A 122 -13.85 -6.05 -0.30
C GLN A 122 -13.96 -7.46 -0.86
N LEU A 123 -13.51 -8.43 -0.08
CA LEU A 123 -13.62 -9.85 -0.35
C LEU A 123 -14.63 -10.48 0.59
N ASP A 124 -15.26 -11.57 0.15
CA ASP A 124 -15.95 -12.45 1.07
C ASP A 124 -14.92 -13.19 1.93
N GLN A 125 -14.96 -13.00 3.24
CA GLN A 125 -14.02 -13.61 4.17
C GLN A 125 -14.08 -15.13 4.16
N ALA A 126 -15.24 -15.72 3.87
CA ALA A 126 -15.37 -17.16 3.72
C ALA A 126 -14.58 -17.71 2.52
N SER A 127 -14.25 -16.86 1.55
CA SER A 127 -13.51 -17.23 0.34
C SER A 127 -11.99 -17.14 0.47
N VAL A 128 -11.47 -16.58 1.56
CA VAL A 128 -10.01 -16.43 1.76
C VAL A 128 -9.43 -17.75 2.25
N TYR A 129 -8.58 -18.36 1.41
CA TYR A 129 -7.87 -19.58 1.76
C TYR A 129 -6.74 -19.28 2.73
N ARG A 130 -6.80 -19.89 3.92
CA ARG A 130 -5.80 -19.70 4.97
C ARG A 130 -4.58 -20.56 4.70
N THR A 131 -3.39 -19.97 4.89
CA THR A 131 -2.15 -20.75 4.80
C THR A 131 -2.01 -21.62 6.05
N ALA A 132 -1.76 -22.92 5.84
CA ALA A 132 -1.46 -23.83 6.93
C ALA A 132 -0.03 -23.61 7.46
N LEU A 133 0.14 -23.75 8.78
CA LEU A 133 1.45 -23.72 9.42
C LEU A 133 2.24 -25.00 9.07
N SER A 134 3.57 -24.89 8.98
CA SER A 134 4.42 -26.06 8.79
C SER A 134 4.52 -26.87 10.08
N ASN A 135 4.81 -28.17 9.97
CA ASN A 135 4.99 -29.04 11.15
C ASN A 135 6.10 -28.53 12.07
N ASN A 136 7.14 -27.90 11.52
CA ASN A 136 8.23 -27.31 12.31
C ASN A 136 7.76 -26.08 13.10
N ASP A 137 6.95 -25.21 12.50
CA ASP A 137 6.39 -24.04 13.19
C ASP A 137 5.41 -24.43 14.30
N ILE A 138 4.71 -25.56 14.13
CA ILE A 138 3.85 -26.14 15.18
C ILE A 138 4.72 -26.74 16.30
N ALA A 139 5.81 -27.43 15.96
CA ALA A 139 6.71 -28.04 16.93
C ALA A 139 7.51 -27.01 17.74
N MET A 140 7.82 -25.85 17.15
CA MET A 140 8.53 -24.74 17.81
C MET A 140 7.59 -23.79 18.57
N ALA A 141 6.28 -24.03 18.55
CA ALA A 141 5.32 -23.26 19.31
C ALA A 141 5.54 -23.46 20.82
N GLY A 142 5.87 -22.38 21.54
CA GLY A 142 6.09 -22.40 23.00
C GLY A 142 4.82 -22.62 23.84
N GLY A 143 3.69 -22.97 23.20
CA GLY A 143 2.38 -23.14 23.83
C GLY A 143 1.29 -23.43 22.79
N ARG A 144 0.02 -23.34 23.23
CA ARG A 144 -1.13 -23.55 22.35
C ARG A 144 -1.21 -22.42 21.32
N ILE A 145 -1.26 -22.80 20.04
CA ILE A 145 -1.53 -21.87 18.94
C ILE A 145 -3.00 -21.49 18.98
N THR A 146 -3.28 -20.19 18.96
CA THR A 146 -4.65 -19.66 19.00
C THR A 146 -4.82 -18.50 18.03
N ASP A 147 -6.01 -18.41 17.43
CA ASP A 147 -6.43 -17.21 16.72
C ASP A 147 -6.67 -16.10 17.76
N GLN A 148 -6.13 -14.92 17.49
CA GLN A 148 -6.36 -13.70 18.25
C GLN A 148 -7.07 -12.70 17.34
N ASN A 149 -8.08 -12.01 17.87
CA ASN A 149 -8.70 -10.89 17.18
C ASN A 149 -8.12 -9.60 17.76
N THR A 150 -7.45 -8.81 16.93
CA THR A 150 -6.89 -7.51 17.30
C THR A 150 -7.43 -6.49 16.30
N ASP A 151 -8.20 -5.52 16.80
CA ASP A 151 -8.77 -4.43 16.01
C ASP A 151 -9.55 -4.87 14.75
N GLY A 152 -10.26 -6.01 14.83
CA GLY A 152 -11.05 -6.53 13.72
C GLY A 152 -10.25 -7.36 12.73
N ASN A 153 -8.97 -7.65 13.01
CA ASN A 153 -8.13 -8.53 12.22
C ASN A 153 -7.79 -9.81 12.99
N ILE A 154 -7.86 -10.95 12.32
CA ILE A 154 -7.49 -12.26 12.86
C ILE A 154 -6.00 -12.47 12.63
N THR A 155 -5.25 -12.64 13.72
CA THR A 155 -3.82 -12.99 13.75
C THR A 155 -3.60 -14.30 14.48
N LEU A 156 -2.44 -14.93 14.28
CA LEU A 156 -2.06 -16.16 14.99
C LEU A 156 -1.06 -15.84 16.10
N SER A 157 -1.34 -16.34 17.31
CA SER A 157 -0.44 -16.22 18.47
C SER A 157 0.14 -17.57 18.87
N GLY A 158 1.38 -17.56 19.34
CA GLY A 158 2.09 -18.75 19.82
C GLY A 158 2.84 -19.54 18.75
N THR A 159 2.95 -19.04 17.53
CA THR A 159 3.74 -19.64 16.44
C THR A 159 4.93 -18.76 16.03
N THR A 160 6.01 -19.39 15.56
CA THR A 160 7.17 -18.70 14.95
C THR A 160 6.89 -18.21 13.54
N ALA A 161 5.91 -18.80 12.85
CA ALA A 161 5.47 -18.32 11.55
C ALA A 161 4.65 -17.03 11.73
N GLN A 162 4.68 -16.15 10.72
CA GLN A 162 3.92 -14.90 10.71
C GLN A 162 2.93 -14.89 9.52
N PRO A 163 1.84 -15.68 9.56
CA PRO A 163 0.76 -15.55 8.59
C PRO A 163 0.16 -14.15 8.66
N ALA A 164 -0.16 -13.57 7.50
CA ALA A 164 -0.69 -12.22 7.45
C ALA A 164 -2.09 -12.13 8.07
N SER A 165 -2.42 -10.97 8.65
CA SER A 165 -3.73 -10.66 9.18
C SER A 165 -4.85 -10.88 8.16
N ILE A 166 -5.95 -11.46 8.62
CA ILE A 166 -7.19 -11.59 7.85
C ILE A 166 -8.19 -10.59 8.41
N ALA A 167 -8.71 -9.71 7.55
CA ALA A 167 -9.72 -8.75 7.97
C ALA A 167 -11.01 -9.49 8.37
N THR A 168 -11.69 -9.13 9.44
CA THR A 168 -12.97 -9.79 9.79
C THR A 168 -14.12 -9.23 8.95
N ASP A 169 -13.97 -8.00 8.46
CA ASP A 169 -14.99 -7.22 7.75
C ASP A 169 -14.98 -7.38 6.22
N GLY A 170 -14.03 -8.14 5.66
CA GLY A 170 -13.89 -8.27 4.20
C GLY A 170 -12.91 -7.30 3.57
N VAL A 171 -12.44 -6.27 4.28
CA VAL A 171 -11.83 -5.09 3.65
C VAL A 171 -10.31 -5.16 3.68
N TYR A 172 -9.71 -5.05 2.50
CA TYR A 172 -8.26 -5.06 2.32
C TYR A 172 -7.77 -3.83 1.56
N VAL A 173 -6.57 -3.38 1.90
CA VAL A 173 -5.84 -2.30 1.24
C VAL A 173 -4.92 -2.90 0.19
N VAL A 174 -5.03 -2.45 -1.06
CA VAL A 174 -4.15 -2.91 -2.15
C VAL A 174 -2.78 -2.24 -2.01
N LYS A 175 -1.70 -3.02 -1.85
CA LYS A 175 -0.34 -2.52 -1.69
C LYS A 175 0.55 -2.69 -2.91
N GLY A 176 0.19 -3.61 -3.80
CA GLY A 176 0.86 -3.78 -5.08
C GLY A 176 -0.09 -4.39 -6.09
N ILE A 177 0.08 -3.99 -7.36
CA ILE A 177 -0.66 -4.55 -8.49
C ILE A 177 0.37 -4.92 -9.56
N MET A 178 0.28 -6.15 -10.05
CA MET A 178 1.06 -6.65 -11.17
C MET A 178 0.11 -7.08 -12.27
N TYR A 179 0.33 -6.58 -13.48
CA TYR A 179 -0.48 -6.93 -14.63
C TYR A 179 0.22 -8.03 -15.44
N THR A 180 -0.49 -9.12 -15.70
CA THR A 180 0.02 -10.26 -16.46
C THR A 180 -0.92 -10.59 -17.60
N GLY A 181 -0.39 -10.75 -18.82
CA GLY A 181 -1.19 -11.04 -20.01
C GLY A 181 -0.40 -10.86 -21.30
N ASP A 182 -1.00 -11.25 -22.43
CA ASP A 182 -0.44 -11.01 -23.77
C ASP A 182 -1.56 -10.65 -24.74
N THR A 183 -1.32 -9.61 -25.55
CA THR A 183 -2.14 -9.22 -26.70
C THR A 183 -2.40 -10.34 -27.73
N ARG A 184 -1.65 -11.45 -27.70
CA ARG A 184 -1.74 -12.55 -28.67
C ARG A 184 -2.34 -13.86 -28.13
N GLY A 185 -2.94 -13.86 -26.95
CA GLY A 185 -3.81 -14.99 -26.57
C GLY A 185 -3.92 -15.29 -25.08
N GLN A 186 -3.07 -14.73 -24.23
CA GLN A 186 -3.23 -14.87 -22.78
C GLN A 186 -4.11 -13.73 -22.25
N ALA A 187 -5.18 -14.08 -21.55
CA ALA A 187 -6.04 -13.09 -20.93
C ALA A 187 -5.25 -12.20 -19.96
N TRP A 188 -5.66 -10.94 -19.87
CA TRP A 188 -5.05 -9.99 -18.95
C TRP A 188 -5.65 -10.12 -17.56
N TYR A 189 -4.77 -10.25 -16.57
CA TYR A 189 -5.11 -10.33 -15.16
C TYR A 189 -4.38 -9.25 -14.38
N MET A 190 -5.01 -8.86 -13.27
CA MET A 190 -4.37 -8.11 -12.21
C MET A 190 -4.13 -9.02 -11.01
N ASP A 191 -2.86 -9.14 -10.64
CA ASP A 191 -2.38 -9.84 -9.46
C ASP A 191 -2.10 -8.80 -8.37
N MET A 192 -2.86 -8.85 -7.28
CA MET A 192 -2.81 -7.86 -6.22
C MET A 192 -2.26 -8.47 -4.93
N MET A 193 -1.40 -7.71 -4.26
CA MET A 193 -0.98 -7.98 -2.89
C MET A 193 -1.76 -7.05 -1.96
N CYS A 194 -2.57 -7.61 -1.07
CA CYS A 194 -3.52 -6.85 -0.27
C CYS A 194 -3.30 -7.09 1.22
N PHE A 195 -3.30 -6.05 2.04
CA PHE A 195 -3.18 -6.15 3.50
C PHE A 195 -4.54 -5.92 4.16
N ALA A 196 -4.84 -6.63 5.24
CA ALA A 196 -6.06 -6.38 6.00
C ALA A 196 -6.05 -4.93 6.49
N ARG A 197 -7.20 -4.25 6.40
CA ARG A 197 -7.30 -2.84 6.80
C ARG A 197 -6.97 -2.71 8.30
N GLY A 198 -6.09 -1.77 8.64
CA GLY A 198 -5.62 -1.59 10.02
C GLY A 198 -4.70 -2.70 10.54
N ALA A 199 -4.21 -3.61 9.68
CA ALA A 199 -3.24 -4.61 10.10
C ALA A 199 -1.91 -3.97 10.50
N SER A 200 -1.35 -4.44 11.61
CA SER A 200 -0.02 -4.06 12.12
C SER A 200 1.06 -5.09 11.76
N ASP A 201 0.79 -5.94 10.76
CA ASP A 201 1.73 -6.96 10.30
C ASP A 201 3.05 -6.34 9.87
N ILE A 202 4.17 -6.92 10.31
CA ILE A 202 5.48 -6.55 9.80
C ILE A 202 5.65 -7.18 8.41
N PRO A 203 5.71 -6.40 7.32
CA PRO A 203 5.83 -6.97 5.98
C PRO A 203 7.17 -7.68 5.83
N SER A 204 7.19 -8.84 5.17
CA SER A 204 8.44 -9.51 4.85
C SER A 204 9.27 -8.70 3.85
N GLN A 205 10.57 -8.94 3.75
CA GLN A 205 11.41 -8.30 2.74
C GLN A 205 10.90 -8.53 1.31
N SER A 206 10.30 -9.69 1.04
CA SER A 206 9.68 -10.00 -0.25
C SER A 206 8.37 -9.24 -0.52
N ALA A 207 7.66 -8.79 0.52
CA ALA A 207 6.51 -7.89 0.40
C ALA A 207 6.99 -6.47 0.10
N MET A 208 8.00 -6.00 0.83
CA MET A 208 8.58 -4.68 0.61
C MET A 208 9.10 -4.53 -0.83
N ASN A 209 9.78 -5.55 -1.36
CA ASN A 209 10.30 -5.52 -2.73
C ASN A 209 9.20 -5.59 -3.82
N ARG A 210 7.97 -5.97 -3.47
CA ARG A 210 6.82 -5.99 -4.41
C ARG A 210 5.94 -4.74 -4.31
N GLY A 211 6.09 -3.96 -3.24
CA GLY A 211 5.37 -2.70 -3.02
C GLY A 211 6.21 -1.43 -3.26
N ALA A 212 7.51 -1.58 -3.55
CA ALA A 212 8.44 -0.51 -3.95
C ALA A 212 8.62 -0.50 -5.48
#